data_AF-A0A1H6R4D4-F1
#
_entry.id   AF-A0A1H6R4D4-F1
#
_cell.length_a   1.000
_cell.length_b   1.000
_cell.length_c   1.000
_cell.angle_alpha   90.00
_cell.angle_beta   90.00
_cell.angle_gamma   90.00
#
_symmetry.space_group_name_H-M   'P 1'
#
loop_
_entity.id
_entity.type
_entity.pdbx_description
1 polymer ?
#
loop_
_entity_poly.entity_id
_entity_poly.type
_entity_poly.pdbx_seq_one_letter_code
_entity_poly.pdbx_strand_id
1 'polypeptide(L)'
;MADNNATRSAKSTGRSGSSLDTPLSGRQRILPKFSPNPDAFGNATEGFARFMGTPTFLVYMTVFCVFWLAWNSFAPTDWQFDRMELGFTLLTLMLSLQASYAAPLLLLAQNRQDDRDRVSLQQDRQRAERNLSDTEYLTRELASLRIALREVATRDYVRAELRSLLEDIIDAQEELRDNEAASDGTESAGDKVKEKLKEKRDKSRGPRTQQIPKVRPPRNTGPQHSSAKPSTENPESRA
;
A
#
# COMPACT_ATOMS: atom_id res chain seq x y z
N MET A 1 -74.95 10.43 8.37
CA MET A 1 -74.91 10.44 6.90
C MET A 1 -74.42 9.07 6.46
N ALA A 2 -75.31 8.32 5.80
CA ALA A 2 -74.96 7.13 5.04
C ALA A 2 -74.09 7.53 3.84
N ASP A 3 -73.16 6.67 3.42
CA ASP A 3 -73.32 5.97 2.14
C ASP A 3 -72.26 4.90 1.87
N ASN A 4 -72.72 3.88 1.14
CA ASN A 4 -72.04 2.71 0.61
C ASN A 4 -70.96 3.06 -0.44
N ASN A 5 -69.96 2.19 -0.63
CA ASN A 5 -69.85 1.36 -1.86
C ASN A 5 -68.63 0.42 -1.82
N ALA A 6 -68.88 -0.83 -2.19
CA ALA A 6 -67.91 -1.90 -2.30
C ALA A 6 -67.39 -2.06 -3.75
N THR A 7 -66.21 -2.67 -3.86
CA THR A 7 -65.63 -3.35 -5.03
C THR A 7 -65.16 -2.51 -6.22
N ARG A 8 -63.85 -2.63 -6.54
CA ARG A 8 -63.41 -3.12 -7.86
C ARG A 8 -61.96 -3.58 -7.84
N SER A 9 -61.82 -4.82 -8.29
CA SER A 9 -60.60 -5.56 -8.58
C SER A 9 -59.65 -4.81 -9.52
N ALA A 10 -58.36 -4.76 -9.15
CA ALA A 10 -57.28 -4.49 -10.09
C ALA A 10 -56.17 -5.53 -9.87
N LYS A 11 -56.28 -6.63 -10.60
CA LYS A 11 -55.32 -7.74 -10.68
C LYS A 11 -54.10 -7.25 -11.46
N SER A 12 -53.03 -6.86 -10.77
CA SER A 12 -51.75 -6.56 -11.40
C SER A 12 -51.04 -7.85 -11.81
N THR A 13 -51.01 -8.11 -13.12
CA THR A 13 -50.22 -9.17 -13.76
C THR A 13 -48.75 -8.79 -13.73
N GLY A 14 -48.05 -9.19 -12.66
CA GLY A 14 -46.60 -9.09 -12.51
C GLY A 14 -45.90 -10.41 -12.85
N ARG A 15 -45.67 -10.63 -14.14
CA ARG A 15 -44.51 -11.31 -14.75
C ARG A 15 -43.74 -12.30 -13.84
N SER A 16 -44.10 -13.58 -13.93
CA SER A 16 -43.27 -14.72 -13.52
C SER A 16 -41.98 -14.73 -14.35
N GLY A 17 -40.94 -14.06 -13.85
CA GLY A 17 -39.57 -14.28 -14.29
C GLY A 17 -39.17 -15.69 -13.88
N SER A 18 -39.00 -16.55 -14.88
CA SER A 18 -38.47 -17.89 -14.75
C SER A 18 -37.15 -17.87 -13.96
N SER A 19 -37.19 -18.30 -12.71
CA SER A 19 -36.02 -18.78 -11.97
C SER A 19 -35.58 -20.10 -12.59
N LEU A 20 -34.99 -20.00 -13.78
CA LEU A 20 -34.52 -21.11 -14.61
C LEU A 20 -33.00 -21.15 -14.56
N ASP A 21 -32.43 -21.24 -13.36
CA ASP A 21 -31.08 -21.77 -13.17
C ASP A 21 -30.82 -21.95 -11.67
N THR A 22 -31.35 -23.05 -11.13
CA THR A 22 -30.80 -23.61 -9.90
C THR A 22 -30.69 -25.09 -10.17
N PRO A 23 -29.51 -25.61 -10.57
CA PRO A 23 -29.38 -27.03 -10.78
C PRO A 23 -29.65 -27.71 -9.43
N LEU A 24 -30.69 -28.55 -9.39
CA LEU A 24 -30.96 -29.46 -8.29
C LEU A 24 -29.72 -30.35 -8.11
N SER A 25 -28.80 -29.93 -7.26
CA SER A 25 -27.71 -30.76 -6.74
C SER A 25 -28.27 -31.69 -5.66
N GLY A 26 -29.15 -32.58 -6.09
CA GLY A 26 -29.80 -33.61 -5.28
C GLY A 26 -29.19 -34.98 -5.54
N ARG A 27 -27.87 -35.12 -5.43
CA ARG A 27 -27.23 -36.44 -5.27
C ARG A 27 -26.52 -36.42 -3.93
N GLN A 28 -27.22 -36.87 -2.90
CA GLN A 28 -26.62 -37.15 -1.59
C GLN A 28 -25.45 -38.11 -1.82
N ARG A 29 -24.23 -37.57 -1.74
CA ARG A 29 -23.00 -38.32 -1.88
C ARG A 29 -22.77 -39.03 -0.54
N ILE A 30 -22.98 -40.34 -0.52
CA ILE A 30 -22.91 -41.20 0.68
C ILE A 30 -21.46 -41.42 1.14
N LEU A 31 -20.46 -40.88 0.42
CA LEU A 31 -19.07 -40.96 0.85
C LEU A 31 -18.68 -39.72 1.66
N PRO A 32 -18.03 -39.88 2.83
CA PRO A 32 -17.44 -38.76 3.54
C PRO A 32 -16.43 -38.08 2.61
N LYS A 33 -16.65 -36.80 2.32
CA LYS A 33 -15.68 -35.98 1.59
C LYS A 33 -14.45 -35.85 2.47
N PHE A 34 -13.46 -36.72 2.26
CA PHE A 34 -12.10 -36.45 2.67
C PHE A 34 -11.69 -35.19 1.91
N SER A 35 -11.67 -34.06 2.60
CA SER A 35 -11.08 -32.82 2.11
C SER A 35 -9.73 -32.72 2.79
N PRO A 36 -8.65 -33.24 2.16
CA PRO A 36 -7.31 -32.98 2.66
C PRO A 36 -7.17 -31.46 2.78
N ASN A 37 -6.86 -30.96 3.98
CA ASN A 37 -6.76 -29.53 4.22
C ASN A 37 -5.60 -28.99 3.37
N PRO A 38 -5.86 -28.26 2.27
CA PRO A 38 -4.85 -27.93 1.27
C PRO A 38 -3.76 -27.01 1.85
N ASP A 39 -4.07 -26.29 2.92
CA ASP A 39 -3.14 -25.41 3.62
C ASP A 39 -2.15 -26.15 4.51
N ALA A 40 -2.58 -27.25 5.16
CA ALA A 40 -1.68 -28.09 5.96
C ALA A 40 -0.66 -28.81 5.07
N PHE A 41 -1.11 -29.36 3.94
CA PHE A 41 -0.23 -29.96 2.93
C PHE A 41 0.66 -28.91 2.26
N GLY A 42 0.15 -27.71 1.98
CA GLY A 42 0.93 -26.62 1.40
C GLY A 42 2.09 -26.17 2.31
N ASN A 43 1.83 -26.00 3.61
CA ASN A 43 2.86 -25.61 4.58
C ASN A 43 3.92 -26.72 4.77
N ALA A 44 3.51 -27.99 4.81
CA ALA A 44 4.43 -29.13 4.89
C ALA A 44 5.33 -29.21 3.64
N THR A 45 4.74 -29.01 2.47
CA THR A 45 5.46 -29.03 1.19
C THR A 45 6.38 -27.83 1.01
N GLU A 46 6.00 -26.63 1.49
CA GLU A 46 6.88 -25.44 1.50
C GLU A 46 8.10 -25.67 2.41
N GLY A 47 7.90 -26.30 3.58
CA GLY A 47 9.00 -26.71 4.46
C GLY A 47 9.92 -27.73 3.77
N PHE A 48 9.34 -28.73 3.10
CA PHE A 48 10.09 -29.75 2.38
C PHE A 48 10.89 -29.17 1.20
N ALA A 49 10.32 -28.22 0.45
CA ALA A 49 10.98 -27.54 -0.65
C ALA A 49 12.19 -26.70 -0.18
N ARG A 50 12.03 -25.95 0.92
CA ARG A 50 13.15 -25.22 1.55
C ARG A 50 14.24 -26.17 2.05
N PHE A 51 13.86 -27.31 2.61
CA PHE A 51 14.80 -28.31 3.10
C PHE A 51 15.60 -28.96 1.97
N MET A 52 14.94 -29.35 0.87
CA MET A 52 15.59 -29.98 -0.29
C MET A 52 16.53 -29.03 -1.05
N GLY A 53 16.26 -27.72 -1.03
CA GLY A 53 17.10 -26.70 -1.68
C GLY A 53 18.34 -26.28 -0.89
N THR A 54 18.53 -26.78 0.34
CA THR A 54 19.65 -26.41 1.22
C THR A 54 20.77 -27.46 1.14
N PRO A 55 22.06 -27.08 1.12
CA PRO A 55 23.18 -28.04 1.10
C PRO A 55 23.18 -29.01 2.29
N THR A 56 22.53 -28.65 3.40
CA THR A 56 22.36 -29.47 4.59
C THR A 56 21.63 -30.79 4.30
N PHE A 57 20.68 -30.83 3.35
CA PHE A 57 20.00 -32.07 2.96
C PHE A 57 20.96 -33.11 2.39
N LEU A 58 21.88 -32.68 1.52
CA LEU A 58 22.89 -33.56 0.93
C LEU A 58 23.83 -34.13 2.00
N VAL A 59 24.18 -33.32 3.00
CA VAL A 59 25.00 -33.79 4.14
C VAL A 59 24.27 -34.87 4.92
N TYR A 60 23.01 -34.65 5.30
CA TYR A 60 22.21 -35.65 6.01
C TYR A 60 22.03 -36.94 5.21
N MET A 61 21.74 -36.84 3.91
CA MET A 61 21.61 -38.02 3.03
C MET A 61 22.93 -38.78 2.90
N THR A 62 24.05 -38.07 2.78
CA THR A 62 25.38 -38.70 2.71
C THR A 62 25.70 -39.42 4.02
N VAL A 63 25.45 -38.77 5.16
CA VAL A 63 25.64 -39.38 6.49
C VAL A 63 24.77 -40.61 6.66
N PHE A 64 23.50 -40.56 6.22
CA PHE A 64 22.60 -41.71 6.25
C PHE A 64 23.12 -42.87 5.40
N CYS A 65 23.56 -42.61 4.16
CA CYS A 65 24.15 -43.64 3.31
C CYS A 65 25.41 -44.23 3.94
N VAL A 66 26.34 -43.40 4.40
CA VAL A 66 27.59 -43.86 5.04
C VAL A 66 27.28 -44.69 6.28
N PHE A 67 26.34 -44.24 7.13
CA PHE A 67 25.93 -44.98 8.32
C PHE A 67 25.30 -46.33 7.95
N TRP A 68 24.43 -46.38 6.94
CA TRP A 68 23.81 -47.62 6.48
C TRP A 68 24.84 -48.61 5.94
N LEU A 69 25.78 -48.12 5.11
CA LEU A 69 26.87 -48.93 4.56
C LEU A 69 27.77 -49.45 5.68
N ALA A 70 28.17 -48.58 6.61
CA ALA A 70 28.99 -48.97 7.75
C ALA A 70 28.29 -50.01 8.63
N TRP A 71 27.02 -49.77 8.99
CA TRP A 71 26.23 -50.70 9.80
C TRP A 71 26.14 -52.08 9.14
N ASN A 72 25.75 -52.14 7.86
CA ASN A 72 25.61 -53.42 7.16
C ASN A 72 26.95 -54.08 6.78
N SER A 73 28.05 -53.33 6.76
CA SER A 73 29.40 -53.89 6.50
C SER A 73 30.07 -54.44 7.76
N PHE A 74 29.86 -53.81 8.92
CA PHE A 74 30.50 -54.20 10.18
C PHE A 74 29.61 -55.03 11.10
N ALA A 75 28.31 -55.11 10.85
CA ALA A 75 27.41 -55.98 11.63
C ALA A 75 27.69 -57.47 11.40
N PRO A 76 27.55 -58.33 12.42
CA PRO A 76 27.60 -59.79 12.26
C PRO A 76 26.53 -60.30 11.29
N THR A 77 26.82 -61.40 10.57
CA THR A 77 26.00 -61.95 9.47
C THR A 77 24.53 -62.20 9.83
N ASP A 78 24.23 -62.44 11.11
CA ASP A 78 22.87 -62.66 11.62
C ASP A 78 22.03 -61.36 11.70
N TRP A 79 22.67 -60.19 11.75
CA TRP A 79 22.02 -58.87 11.84
C TRP A 79 22.23 -58.01 10.58
N GLN A 80 22.85 -58.56 9.54
CA GLN A 80 23.00 -57.88 8.25
C GLN A 80 21.68 -57.95 7.49
N PHE A 81 20.94 -56.83 7.51
CA PHE A 81 19.70 -56.69 6.73
C PHE A 81 19.99 -56.52 5.24
N ASP A 82 21.08 -55.83 4.88
CA ASP A 82 21.46 -55.49 3.52
C ASP A 82 22.91 -55.92 3.24
N ARG A 83 23.09 -57.20 2.87
CA ARG A 83 24.42 -57.84 2.75
C ARG A 83 25.24 -57.21 1.64
N MET A 84 26.55 -57.06 1.88
CA MET A 84 27.50 -56.52 0.91
C MET A 84 27.59 -57.37 -0.38
N GLU A 85 27.39 -58.69 -0.28
CA GLU A 85 27.40 -59.62 -1.41
C GLU A 85 26.29 -59.34 -2.45
N LEU A 86 25.15 -58.81 -2.00
CA LEU A 86 24.03 -58.41 -2.86
C LEU A 86 24.10 -56.92 -3.26
N GLY A 87 25.22 -56.25 -3.00
CA GLY A 87 25.47 -54.88 -3.44
C GLY A 87 24.54 -53.83 -2.83
N PHE A 88 24.06 -54.03 -1.60
CA PHE A 88 23.13 -53.13 -0.92
C PHE A 88 21.79 -52.95 -1.68
N THR A 89 21.17 -54.07 -2.03
CA THR A 89 19.91 -54.11 -2.80
C THR A 89 18.79 -53.34 -2.09
N LEU A 90 18.68 -53.43 -0.76
CA LEU A 90 17.62 -52.74 -0.02
C LEU A 90 17.81 -51.22 -0.04
N LEU A 91 19.04 -50.75 0.15
CA LEU A 91 19.36 -49.32 0.03
C LEU A 91 19.01 -48.81 -1.36
N THR A 92 19.36 -49.56 -2.40
CA THR A 92 19.07 -49.19 -3.79
C THR A 92 17.56 -49.14 -4.06
N LEU A 93 16.81 -50.13 -3.60
CA LEU A 93 15.34 -50.15 -3.70
C LEU A 93 14.73 -48.95 -2.99
N MET A 94 15.20 -48.63 -1.78
CA MET A 94 14.73 -47.49 -1.01
C MET A 94 15.03 -46.15 -1.71
N LEU A 95 16.23 -45.96 -2.25
CA LEU A 95 16.60 -44.76 -3.02
C LEU A 95 15.76 -44.63 -4.29
N SER A 96 15.50 -45.72 -5.00
CA SER A 96 14.66 -45.70 -6.20
C SER A 96 13.21 -45.31 -5.89
N LEU A 97 12.67 -45.80 -4.78
CA LEU A 97 11.34 -45.44 -4.29
C LEU A 97 11.30 -43.97 -3.85
N GLN A 98 12.34 -43.50 -3.16
CA GLN A 98 12.44 -42.12 -2.69
C GLN A 98 12.39 -41.14 -3.87
N ALA A 99 13.13 -41.42 -4.95
CA ALA A 99 13.07 -40.62 -6.16
C ALA A 99 11.68 -40.64 -6.83
N SER A 100 11.05 -41.83 -6.90
CA SER A 100 9.72 -41.99 -7.51
C SER A 100 8.62 -41.23 -6.79
N TYR A 101 8.64 -41.20 -5.45
CA TYR A 101 7.65 -40.47 -4.65
C TYR A 101 7.97 -38.98 -4.48
N ALA A 102 9.23 -38.59 -4.61
CA ALA A 102 9.62 -37.18 -4.59
C ALA A 102 9.01 -36.39 -5.75
N ALA A 103 8.97 -36.96 -6.96
CA ALA A 103 8.44 -36.30 -8.16
C ALA A 103 6.98 -35.80 -8.01
N PRO A 104 6.00 -36.63 -7.62
CA PRO A 104 4.61 -36.17 -7.47
C PRO A 104 4.43 -35.16 -6.33
N LEU A 105 5.18 -35.28 -5.23
CA LEU A 105 5.16 -34.28 -4.16
C LEU A 105 5.77 -32.96 -4.60
N LEU A 106 6.86 -33.00 -5.36
CA LEU A 106 7.51 -31.82 -5.90
C LEU A 106 6.61 -31.09 -6.89
N LEU A 107 5.87 -31.82 -7.75
CA LEU A 107 4.90 -31.23 -8.66
C LEU A 107 3.77 -30.49 -7.91
N LEU A 108 3.31 -31.02 -6.79
CA LEU A 108 2.32 -30.35 -5.93
C LEU A 108 2.90 -29.11 -5.24
N ALA A 109 4.19 -29.14 -4.88
CA ALA A 109 4.92 -27.98 -4.37
C ALA A 109 4.99 -26.85 -5.41
N GLN A 110 5.35 -27.23 -6.63
CA GLN A 110 5.59 -26.33 -7.74
C GLN A 110 4.31 -25.61 -8.16
N ASN A 111 3.18 -26.33 -8.28
CA ASN A 111 1.90 -25.69 -8.63
C ASN A 111 1.53 -24.52 -7.69
N ARG A 112 1.81 -24.65 -6.39
CA ARG A 112 1.54 -23.55 -5.43
C ARG A 112 2.53 -22.41 -5.52
N GLN A 113 3.79 -22.69 -5.87
CA GLN A 113 4.79 -21.65 -6.11
C GLN A 113 4.43 -20.87 -7.37
N ASP A 114 4.05 -21.57 -8.44
CA ASP A 114 3.60 -20.99 -9.70
C ASP A 114 2.34 -20.12 -9.52
N ASP A 115 1.41 -20.54 -8.66
CA ASP A 115 0.22 -19.75 -8.33
C ASP A 115 0.58 -18.43 -7.61
N ARG A 116 1.52 -18.46 -6.65
CA ARG A 116 2.02 -17.24 -5.98
C ARG A 116 2.76 -16.34 -6.97
N ASP A 117 3.62 -16.93 -7.80
CA ASP A 117 4.42 -16.20 -8.78
C ASP A 117 3.51 -15.57 -9.85
N ARG A 118 2.43 -16.23 -10.24
CA ARG A 118 1.39 -15.68 -11.12
C ARG A 118 0.71 -14.46 -10.52
N VAL A 119 0.33 -14.50 -9.24
CA VAL A 119 -0.28 -13.34 -8.56
C VAL A 119 0.72 -12.19 -8.46
N SER A 120 1.98 -12.49 -8.11
CA SER A 120 3.05 -11.49 -8.06
C SER A 120 3.26 -10.82 -9.42
N LEU A 121 3.32 -11.60 -10.50
CA LEU A 121 3.45 -11.09 -11.87
C LEU A 121 2.25 -10.24 -12.31
N GLN A 122 1.03 -10.62 -11.91
CA GLN A 122 -0.17 -9.82 -12.20
C GLN A 122 -0.13 -8.47 -11.48
N GLN A 123 0.29 -8.44 -10.22
CA GLN A 123 0.45 -7.21 -9.45
C GLN A 123 1.55 -6.32 -10.04
N ASP A 124 2.67 -6.92 -10.44
CA ASP A 124 3.78 -6.19 -11.08
C ASP A 124 3.33 -5.53 -12.40
N ARG A 125 2.59 -6.26 -13.24
CA ARG A 125 1.98 -5.71 -14.46
C ARG A 125 1.04 -4.53 -14.17
N GLN A 126 0.15 -4.66 -13.19
CA GLN A 126 -0.75 -3.56 -12.81
C GLN A 126 0.03 -2.34 -12.28
N ARG A 127 1.11 -2.56 -11.52
CA ARG A 127 1.98 -1.47 -11.06
C ARG A 127 2.70 -0.80 -12.23
N ALA A 128 3.20 -1.57 -13.19
CA ALA A 128 3.84 -1.04 -14.39
C ALA A 128 2.87 -0.19 -15.23
N GLU A 129 1.62 -0.65 -15.41
CA GLU A 129 0.56 0.12 -16.08
C GLU A 129 0.27 1.45 -15.36
N ARG A 130 0.15 1.43 -14.03
CA ARG A 130 -0.03 2.65 -13.23
C ARG A 130 1.15 3.60 -13.35
N ASN A 131 2.38 3.09 -13.24
CA ASN A 131 3.58 3.90 -13.38
C ASN A 131 3.69 4.55 -14.76
N LEU A 132 3.29 3.83 -15.82
CA LEU A 132 3.22 4.37 -17.17
C LEU A 132 2.19 5.51 -17.23
N SER A 133 0.98 5.31 -16.69
CA SER A 133 -0.05 6.35 -16.65
C SER A 133 0.35 7.57 -15.81
N ASP A 134 1.05 7.38 -14.69
CA ASP A 134 1.57 8.46 -13.84
C ASP A 134 2.64 9.24 -14.58
N THR A 135 3.48 8.56 -15.37
CA THR A 135 4.50 9.21 -16.20
C THR A 135 3.85 10.01 -17.34
N GLU A 136 2.84 9.46 -18.01
CA GLU A 136 2.06 10.18 -19.02
C GLU A 136 1.34 11.39 -18.44
N TYR A 137 0.80 11.26 -17.22
CA TYR A 137 0.18 12.37 -16.50
C TYR A 137 1.20 13.47 -16.18
N LEU A 138 2.32 13.11 -15.55
CA LEU A 138 3.39 14.06 -15.19
C LEU A 138 3.98 14.74 -16.43
N THR A 139 4.16 14.02 -17.53
CA THR A 139 4.67 14.62 -18.78
C THR A 139 3.68 15.61 -19.39
N ARG A 140 2.36 15.31 -19.33
CA ARG A 140 1.32 16.23 -19.78
C ARG A 140 1.22 17.48 -18.89
N GLU A 141 1.29 17.32 -17.57
CA GLU A 141 1.30 18.43 -16.62
C GLU A 141 2.58 19.27 -16.74
N LEU A 142 3.73 18.62 -16.98
CA LEU A 142 4.98 19.34 -17.24
C LEU A 142 4.90 20.15 -18.56
N ALA A 143 4.24 19.60 -19.59
CA ALA A 143 4.03 20.30 -20.84
C ALA A 143 3.11 21.53 -20.67
N SER A 144 2.01 21.41 -19.90
CA SER A 144 1.12 22.53 -19.60
C SER A 144 1.84 23.61 -18.76
N LEU A 145 2.57 23.20 -17.73
CA LEU A 145 3.38 24.09 -16.90
C LEU A 145 4.46 24.81 -17.72
N ARG A 146 5.12 24.12 -18.65
CA ARG A 146 6.12 24.71 -19.55
C ARG A 146 5.51 25.80 -20.45
N ILE A 147 4.30 25.61 -20.96
CA ILE A 147 3.61 26.61 -21.78
C ILE A 147 3.26 27.83 -20.92
N ALA A 148 2.67 27.63 -19.74
CA ALA A 148 2.33 28.72 -18.82
C ALA A 148 3.59 29.52 -18.40
N LEU A 149 4.70 28.85 -18.10
CA LEU A 149 5.97 29.51 -17.79
C LEU A 149 6.55 30.26 -19.00
N ARG A 150 6.40 29.74 -20.21
CA ARG A 150 6.84 30.43 -21.44
C ARG A 150 6.09 31.74 -21.67
N GLU A 151 4.80 31.78 -21.32
CA GLU A 151 3.97 32.99 -21.45
C GLU A 151 4.35 34.05 -20.40
N VAL A 152 4.62 33.65 -19.15
CA VAL A 152 4.97 34.57 -18.05
C VAL A 152 6.44 35.02 -18.08
N ALA A 153 7.35 34.19 -18.64
CA ALA A 153 8.78 34.45 -18.65
C ALA A 153 9.33 34.79 -20.05
N THR A 154 8.56 35.49 -20.90
CA THR A 154 9.22 36.11 -22.06
C THR A 154 10.20 37.17 -21.56
N ARG A 155 11.47 37.04 -21.99
CA ARG A 155 12.56 37.97 -21.64
C ARG A 155 12.17 39.44 -21.84
N ASP A 156 11.37 39.71 -22.87
CA ASP A 156 10.91 41.05 -23.19
C ASP A 156 9.85 41.57 -22.21
N TYR A 157 8.98 40.70 -21.67
CA TYR A 157 8.05 41.07 -20.60
C TYR A 157 8.78 41.38 -19.30
N VAL A 158 9.71 40.49 -18.87
CA VAL A 158 10.54 40.73 -17.68
C VAL A 158 11.36 42.02 -17.82
N ARG A 159 11.90 42.28 -19.02
CA ARG A 159 12.64 43.50 -19.33
C ARG A 159 11.74 44.74 -19.39
N ALA A 160 10.51 44.63 -19.88
CA ALA A 160 9.54 45.71 -19.88
C ALA A 160 9.10 46.06 -18.46
N GLU A 161 8.81 45.06 -17.62
CA GLU A 161 8.41 45.28 -16.23
C GLU A 161 9.55 45.87 -15.41
N LEU A 162 10.79 45.39 -15.60
CA LEU A 162 11.97 45.98 -14.97
C LEU A 162 12.20 47.43 -15.40
N ARG A 163 11.92 47.78 -16.67
CA ARG A 163 12.01 49.18 -17.13
C ARG A 163 10.88 50.04 -16.57
N SER A 164 9.65 49.53 -16.57
CA SER A 164 8.49 50.23 -16.00
C SER A 164 8.73 50.54 -14.52
N LEU A 165 9.20 49.56 -13.75
CA LEU A 165 9.51 49.76 -12.33
C LEU A 165 10.68 50.74 -12.13
N LEU A 166 11.64 50.78 -13.05
CA LEU A 166 12.75 51.73 -12.98
C LEU A 166 12.29 53.16 -13.29
N GLU A 167 11.42 53.32 -14.30
CA GLU A 167 10.78 54.59 -14.66
C GLU A 167 9.94 55.11 -13.48
N ASP A 168 9.10 54.27 -12.88
CA ASP A 168 8.28 54.62 -11.71
C ASP A 168 9.14 55.13 -10.54
N ILE A 169 10.33 54.57 -10.34
CA ILE A 169 11.27 55.02 -9.29
C ILE A 169 11.91 56.36 -9.65
N ILE A 170 12.26 56.57 -10.91
CA ILE A 170 12.85 57.83 -11.39
C ILE A 170 11.83 58.96 -11.29
N ASP A 171 10.61 58.75 -11.77
CA ASP A 171 9.51 59.72 -11.68
C ASP A 171 9.21 60.08 -10.22
N ALA A 172 9.20 59.08 -9.32
CA ALA A 172 9.00 59.33 -7.89
C ALA A 172 10.15 60.15 -7.27
N GLN A 173 11.39 59.98 -7.73
CA GLN A 173 12.54 60.79 -7.30
C GLN A 173 12.45 62.24 -7.83
N GLU A 174 12.00 62.41 -9.06
CA GLU A 174 11.83 63.72 -9.68
C GLU A 174 10.69 64.50 -9.04
N GLU A 175 9.55 63.86 -8.77
CA GLU A 175 8.42 64.46 -8.06
C GLU A 175 8.80 64.86 -6.62
N LEU A 176 9.71 64.12 -5.97
CA LEU A 176 10.28 64.49 -4.67
C LEU A 176 11.22 65.70 -4.78
N ARG A 177 12.07 65.77 -5.83
CA ARG A 177 12.94 66.93 -6.09
C ARG A 177 12.15 68.18 -6.45
N ASP A 178 11.11 68.06 -7.25
CA ASP A 178 10.24 69.18 -7.63
C ASP A 178 9.41 69.67 -6.45
N ASN A 179 8.96 68.77 -5.57
CA ASN A 179 8.35 69.18 -4.30
C ASN A 179 9.36 69.84 -3.34
N GLU A 180 10.63 69.41 -3.31
CA GLU A 180 11.68 70.12 -2.57
C GLU A 180 11.94 71.52 -3.16
N ALA A 181 12.02 71.64 -4.49
CA ALA A 181 12.21 72.93 -5.18
C ALA A 181 11.00 73.87 -5.03
N ALA A 182 9.78 73.35 -4.99
CA ALA A 182 8.57 74.11 -4.68
C ALA A 182 8.44 74.43 -3.18
N SER A 183 9.14 73.71 -2.30
CA SER A 183 9.15 73.99 -0.85
C SER A 183 10.09 75.12 -0.43
N ASP A 184 10.89 75.67 -1.35
CA ASP A 184 11.58 76.97 -1.17
C ASP A 184 10.60 78.16 -1.22
N GLY A 185 9.30 77.88 -1.43
CA GLY A 185 8.22 78.86 -1.41
C GLY A 185 6.93 78.32 -0.79
N THR A 186 6.83 78.41 0.53
CA THR A 186 5.59 78.42 1.32
C THR A 186 4.90 77.06 1.58
N GLU A 187 4.83 76.75 2.87
CA GLU A 187 4.09 75.70 3.57
C GLU A 187 2.69 75.39 2.98
N SER A 188 2.49 74.22 2.36
CA SER A 188 1.16 73.56 2.24
C SER A 188 1.17 72.15 1.63
N ALA A 189 2.26 71.65 1.04
CA ALA A 189 2.25 70.42 0.24
C ALA A 189 2.23 69.11 1.06
N GLY A 190 2.82 69.10 2.27
CA GLY A 190 2.98 67.90 3.08
C GLY A 190 1.68 67.25 3.56
N ASP A 191 0.60 68.02 3.69
CA ASP A 191 -0.70 67.52 4.15
C ASP A 191 -1.47 66.79 3.04
N LYS A 192 -1.36 67.26 1.79
CA LYS A 192 -2.05 66.66 0.64
C LYS A 192 -1.44 65.30 0.25
N VAL A 193 -0.13 65.14 0.40
CA VAL A 193 0.56 63.88 0.11
C VAL A 193 0.22 62.82 1.17
N LYS A 194 0.13 63.21 2.45
CA LYS A 194 -0.32 62.31 3.54
C LYS A 194 -1.75 61.84 3.34
N GLU A 195 -2.65 62.71 2.88
CA GLU A 195 -4.04 62.36 2.62
C GLU A 195 -4.17 61.35 1.46
N LYS A 196 -3.46 61.59 0.35
CA LYS A 196 -3.45 60.65 -0.80
C LYS A 196 -2.83 59.29 -0.48
N LEU A 197 -1.76 59.27 0.33
CA LEU A 197 -1.17 58.01 0.81
C LEU A 197 -2.13 57.24 1.74
N LYS A 198 -2.88 57.95 2.59
CA LYS A 198 -3.89 57.35 3.47
C LYS A 198 -5.07 56.78 2.68
N GLU A 199 -5.52 57.48 1.64
CA GLU A 199 -6.58 57.04 0.74
C GLU A 199 -6.17 55.81 -0.10
N LYS A 200 -4.96 55.80 -0.68
CA LYS A 200 -4.40 54.60 -1.36
C LYS A 200 -4.27 53.41 -0.41
N ARG A 201 -3.89 53.64 0.85
CA ARG A 201 -3.76 52.59 1.87
C ARG A 201 -5.10 51.98 2.26
N ASP A 202 -6.17 52.78 2.35
CA ASP A 202 -7.52 52.26 2.64
C ASP A 202 -8.16 51.59 1.41
N LYS A 203 -7.87 52.06 0.19
CA LYS A 203 -8.39 51.44 -1.05
C LYS A 203 -7.73 50.10 -1.39
N SER A 204 -6.47 49.92 -0.99
CA SER A 204 -5.77 48.63 -1.09
C SER A 204 -6.21 47.63 0.00
N ARG A 205 -6.90 48.10 1.04
CA ARG A 205 -7.56 47.28 2.07
C ARG A 205 -9.00 46.91 1.65
N GLY A 206 -9.15 46.34 0.46
CA GLY A 206 -10.35 45.59 0.09
C GLY A 206 -10.48 44.29 0.92
N PRO A 207 -11.70 43.75 1.12
CA PRO A 207 -12.01 42.81 2.18
C PRO A 207 -11.46 41.42 1.87
N ARG A 208 -10.42 40.99 2.58
CA ARG A 208 -9.93 39.61 2.51
C ARG A 208 -10.17 38.90 3.83
N THR A 209 -10.72 37.69 3.71
CA THR A 209 -10.78 36.62 4.72
C THR A 209 -11.92 36.67 5.74
N GLN A 210 -13.15 36.47 5.26
CA GLN A 210 -14.07 35.56 5.96
C GLN A 210 -14.21 34.30 5.11
N GLN A 211 -14.27 33.14 5.76
CA GLN A 211 -14.25 31.78 5.19
C GLN A 211 -12.87 31.13 5.05
N ILE A 212 -12.18 30.98 6.18
CA ILE A 212 -11.48 29.72 6.46
C ILE A 212 -12.24 29.10 7.64
N PRO A 213 -12.90 27.95 7.48
CA PRO A 213 -13.48 27.24 8.62
C PRO A 213 -12.37 26.95 9.64
N LYS A 214 -12.53 27.48 10.86
CA LYS A 214 -11.58 27.28 11.95
C LYS A 214 -11.66 25.83 12.41
N VAL A 215 -10.79 24.97 11.87
CA VAL A 215 -10.63 23.59 12.32
C VAL A 215 -10.10 23.63 13.77
N ARG A 216 -10.92 23.16 14.72
CA ARG A 216 -10.48 22.96 16.11
C ARG A 216 -9.40 21.87 16.12
N PRO A 217 -8.26 22.08 16.80
CA PRO A 217 -7.35 20.97 17.05
C PRO A 217 -8.04 19.94 17.96
N PRO A 218 -7.79 18.63 17.77
CA PRO A 218 -8.33 17.61 18.65
C PRO A 218 -7.80 17.82 20.07
N ARG A 219 -8.71 17.72 21.05
CA ARG A 219 -8.33 17.70 22.47
C ARG A 219 -7.38 16.53 22.68
N ASN A 220 -6.17 16.85 23.10
CA ASN A 220 -5.20 15.90 23.59
C ASN A 220 -5.74 15.30 24.90
N THR A 221 -6.46 14.17 24.83
CA THR A 221 -6.74 13.34 25.99
C THR A 221 -5.49 12.51 26.26
N GLY A 222 -4.52 13.13 26.94
CA GLY A 222 -3.42 12.40 27.55
C GLY A 222 -3.96 11.47 28.65
N PRO A 223 -3.34 10.29 28.86
CA PRO A 223 -3.82 9.29 29.79
C PRO A 223 -3.78 9.81 31.23
N GLN A 224 -4.88 9.60 31.95
CA GLN A 224 -4.96 9.86 33.39
C GLN A 224 -3.95 8.99 34.12
N HIS A 225 -3.02 9.63 34.81
CA HIS A 225 -2.19 9.02 35.84
C HIS A 225 -3.10 8.53 36.98
N SER A 226 -3.41 7.24 37.00
CA SER A 226 -3.96 6.58 38.19
C SER A 226 -2.84 6.45 39.22
N SER A 227 -2.91 7.28 40.26
CA SER A 227 -2.06 7.19 41.44
C SER A 227 -2.62 6.10 42.36
N ALA A 228 -2.26 4.85 42.06
CA ALA A 228 -2.44 3.74 42.99
C ALA A 228 -1.24 3.69 43.96
N LYS A 229 -1.54 3.86 45.25
CA LYS A 229 -0.61 3.72 46.39
C LYS A 229 0.10 2.36 46.36
N PRO A 230 1.41 2.27 46.68
CA PRO A 230 2.02 1.00 47.02
C PRO A 230 1.63 0.62 48.44
N SER A 231 0.94 -0.51 48.58
CA SER A 231 0.71 -1.20 49.84
C SER A 231 2.04 -1.64 50.41
N THR A 232 2.37 -1.12 51.59
CA THR A 232 3.36 -1.66 52.51
C THR A 232 3.03 -3.12 52.82
N GLU A 233 3.88 -4.06 52.40
CA GLU A 233 3.91 -5.40 52.96
C GLU A 233 5.24 -5.58 53.69
N ASN A 234 5.09 -5.78 54.99
CA ASN A 234 6.09 -5.86 56.04
C ASN A 234 6.77 -7.24 56.01
N PRO A 235 8.10 -7.36 55.97
CA PRO A 235 8.78 -8.60 56.29
C PRO A 235 9.00 -8.70 57.80
N GLU A 236 8.96 -9.93 58.33
CA GLU A 236 9.33 -10.36 59.69
C GLU A 236 8.22 -10.49 60.76
N SER A 237 7.80 -11.74 60.97
CA SER A 237 7.90 -12.45 62.27
C SER A 237 7.57 -13.94 62.05
N ARG A 238 8.57 -14.83 61.93
CA ARG A 238 9.04 -15.74 63.01
C ARG A 238 7.93 -16.54 63.70
N ALA A 239 7.89 -17.85 63.46
CA ALA A 239 7.92 -18.94 64.45
C ALA A 239 7.72 -20.29 63.76
#